data_AF-A0A395IWB3-F1
#
_entry.id   AF-A0A395IWB3-F1
#
_cell.length_a   1.000
_cell.length_b   1.000
_cell.length_c   1.000
_cell.angle_alpha   90.00
_cell.angle_beta   90.00
_cell.angle_gamma   90.00
#
_symmetry.space_group_name_H-M   'P 1'
#
loop_
_entity.id
_entity.type
_entity.pdbx_description
1 polymer ?
#
loop_
_entity_poly.entity_id
_entity_poly.type
_entity_poly.pdbx_seq_one_letter_code
_entity_poly.pdbx_strand_id
1 'polypeptide(L)'
;MSPLMPTLREFRTLAQCPQLAISEAQDDLHLRTKYRPFLLDPEIEATDWISKLELESVITQVEEDLSRTNSRIKVLVLYGSLRQRSYSKLMAFEASRILHRLGCDVRVFNPRELPIRDSVDAAHPSVQELRDLSLWSDGHIWCSPEQHGNLTAVFKNQIDWIPLSTGSVCPTQGRTLSIIQVNGGSQSFNALNSLRILGRWMRMFTIPNQSSLPKA
;
A
#
# COMPACT_ATOMS: atom_id res chain seq x y z
N MET A 1 10.31 39.88 -33.31
CA MET A 1 10.14 38.46 -32.95
C MET A 1 9.69 38.41 -31.50
N SER A 2 8.39 38.24 -31.25
CA SER A 2 7.91 38.02 -29.88
C SER A 2 8.45 36.67 -29.37
N PRO A 3 8.99 36.59 -28.15
CA PRO A 3 9.36 35.32 -27.57
C PRO A 3 8.08 34.51 -27.35
N LEU A 4 8.03 33.30 -27.91
CA LEU A 4 7.04 32.29 -27.57
C LEU A 4 7.17 32.02 -26.07
N MET A 5 6.26 32.58 -25.26
CA MET A 5 6.14 32.17 -23.87
C MET A 5 5.76 30.70 -23.85
N PRO A 6 6.48 29.84 -23.10
CA PRO A 6 6.06 28.46 -22.93
C PRO A 6 4.68 28.48 -22.28
N THR A 7 3.69 27.90 -22.93
CA THR A 7 2.37 27.64 -22.32
C THR A 7 2.61 26.85 -21.04
N LEU A 8 2.37 27.47 -19.89
CA LEU A 8 2.33 26.79 -18.59
C LEU A 8 1.27 25.68 -18.72
N ARG A 9 1.73 24.43 -18.77
CA ARG A 9 0.85 23.28 -18.84
C ARG A 9 0.31 23.09 -17.43
N GLU A 10 -0.93 23.48 -17.19
CA GLU A 10 -1.61 23.21 -15.91
C GLU A 10 -1.83 21.71 -15.80
N PHE A 11 -1.13 21.06 -14.87
CA PHE A 11 -1.34 19.64 -14.57
C PHE A 11 -2.48 19.51 -13.56
N ARG A 12 -3.38 18.53 -13.75
CA ARG A 12 -4.42 18.27 -12.75
C ARG A 12 -3.78 17.75 -11.46
N THR A 13 -4.26 18.30 -10.35
CA THR A 13 -3.96 17.82 -9.01
C THR A 13 -5.00 16.79 -8.57
N LEU A 14 -4.65 15.96 -7.57
CA LEU A 14 -5.61 14.99 -7.01
C LEU A 14 -6.86 15.65 -6.41
N ALA A 15 -6.76 16.91 -5.93
CA ALA A 15 -7.92 17.65 -5.43
C ALA A 15 -9.00 17.87 -6.50
N GLN A 16 -8.62 17.88 -7.79
CA GLN A 16 -9.52 18.10 -8.92
C GLN A 16 -10.18 16.80 -9.41
N CYS A 17 -9.85 15.65 -8.83
CA CYS A 17 -10.39 14.34 -9.23
C CYS A 17 -10.96 13.51 -8.05
N PRO A 18 -11.78 14.09 -7.16
CA PRO A 18 -12.31 13.37 -6.00
C PRO A 18 -13.19 12.16 -6.37
N GLN A 19 -13.77 12.16 -7.57
CA GLN A 19 -14.61 11.09 -8.09
C GLN A 19 -13.88 9.75 -8.31
N LEU A 20 -12.56 9.76 -8.38
CA LEU A 20 -11.78 8.53 -8.54
C LEU A 20 -11.82 7.68 -7.28
N ALA A 21 -11.80 8.30 -6.10
CA ALA A 21 -11.87 7.59 -4.82
C ALA A 21 -13.21 6.85 -4.64
N ILE A 22 -13.19 5.78 -3.85
CA ILE A 22 -14.43 5.09 -3.49
C ILE A 22 -15.16 5.95 -2.45
N SER A 23 -16.29 6.51 -2.85
CA SER A 23 -17.12 7.33 -1.96
C SER A 23 -17.73 6.50 -0.84
N GLU A 24 -18.08 7.14 0.28
CA GLU A 24 -18.73 6.45 1.42
C GLU A 24 -20.03 5.74 1.01
N ALA A 25 -20.81 6.31 0.09
CA ALA A 25 -22.04 5.71 -0.41
C ALA A 25 -21.82 4.44 -1.27
N GLN A 26 -20.63 4.29 -1.86
CA GLN A 26 -20.26 3.14 -2.69
C GLN A 26 -19.48 2.08 -1.92
N ASP A 27 -19.06 2.38 -0.69
CA ASP A 27 -18.17 1.56 0.10
C ASP A 27 -18.94 0.77 1.15
N ASP A 28 -18.60 -0.51 1.30
CA ASP A 28 -19.16 -1.32 2.39
C ASP A 28 -18.67 -0.80 3.74
N LEU A 29 -19.59 -0.53 4.66
CA LEU A 29 -19.27 0.07 5.96
C LEU A 29 -18.28 -0.78 6.76
N HIS A 30 -18.43 -2.12 6.74
CA HIS A 30 -17.54 -3.00 7.46
C HIS A 30 -16.12 -2.97 6.88
N LEU A 31 -15.99 -3.04 5.55
CA LEU A 31 -14.69 -2.93 4.88
C LEU A 31 -14.03 -1.56 5.12
N ARG A 32 -14.81 -0.48 5.03
CA ARG A 32 -14.34 0.89 5.25
C ARG A 32 -13.77 1.07 6.66
N THR A 33 -14.53 0.66 7.69
CA THR A 33 -14.07 0.77 9.08
C THR A 33 -12.89 -0.14 9.38
N LYS A 34 -12.90 -1.38 8.87
CA LYS A 34 -11.89 -2.38 9.21
C LYS A 34 -10.57 -2.16 8.46
N TYR A 35 -10.62 -1.90 7.16
CA TYR A 35 -9.45 -1.91 6.29
C TYR A 35 -8.98 -0.54 5.82
N ARG A 36 -9.76 0.52 6.04
CA ARG A 36 -9.41 1.88 5.62
C ARG A 36 -9.26 2.87 6.79
N PRO A 37 -8.49 2.53 7.85
CA PRO A 37 -8.21 3.44 8.96
C PRO A 37 -7.34 4.64 8.56
N PHE A 38 -6.90 4.71 7.30
CA PHE A 38 -6.14 5.82 6.74
C PHE A 38 -7.02 6.94 6.22
N LEU A 39 -8.32 6.73 6.03
CA LEU A 39 -9.23 7.77 5.58
C LEU A 39 -9.31 8.90 6.62
N LEU A 40 -9.28 10.13 6.14
CA LEU A 40 -9.34 11.33 6.96
C LEU A 40 -10.72 11.96 6.85
N ASP A 41 -10.96 12.96 7.69
CA ASP A 41 -12.10 13.84 7.53
C ASP A 41 -12.01 14.57 6.16
N PRO A 42 -13.13 14.71 5.41
CA PRO A 42 -13.13 15.39 4.11
C PRO A 42 -12.53 16.80 4.13
N GLU A 43 -12.66 17.55 5.22
CA GLU A 43 -12.09 18.90 5.35
C GLU A 43 -10.55 18.86 5.37
N ILE A 44 -9.98 17.86 6.04
CA ILE A 44 -8.53 17.64 6.09
C ILE A 44 -8.04 17.14 4.73
N GLU A 45 -8.74 16.17 4.16
CA GLU A 45 -8.43 15.58 2.86
C GLU A 45 -8.38 16.63 1.74
N ALA A 46 -9.31 17.59 1.74
CA ALA A 46 -9.35 18.66 0.73
C ALA A 46 -8.11 19.58 0.75
N THR A 47 -7.40 19.67 1.87
CA THR A 47 -6.31 20.66 2.07
C THR A 47 -4.94 20.05 2.33
N ASP A 48 -4.85 18.73 2.43
CA ASP A 48 -3.60 18.04 2.71
C ASP A 48 -2.58 18.12 1.57
N TRP A 49 -1.39 17.57 1.82
CA TRP A 49 -0.30 17.60 0.85
C TRP A 49 -0.55 16.69 -0.37
N ILE A 50 -1.33 15.62 -0.21
CA ILE A 50 -1.66 14.67 -1.29
C ILE A 50 -2.54 15.37 -2.33
N SER A 51 -3.45 16.23 -1.88
CA SER A 51 -4.32 17.05 -2.73
C SER A 51 -3.55 18.00 -3.65
N LYS A 52 -2.28 18.29 -3.34
CA LYS A 52 -1.38 19.14 -4.14
C LYS A 52 -0.52 18.36 -5.13
N LEU A 53 -0.61 17.02 -5.15
CA LEU A 53 0.18 16.19 -6.06
C LEU A 53 -0.34 16.33 -7.49
N GLU A 54 0.55 16.76 -8.39
CA GLU A 54 0.33 16.84 -9.83
C GLU A 54 0.58 15.47 -10.47
N LEU A 55 -0.49 14.77 -10.83
CA LEU A 55 -0.43 13.37 -11.30
C LEU A 55 -1.19 13.18 -12.62
N GLU A 56 -1.25 14.21 -13.47
CA GLU A 56 -2.01 14.24 -14.74
C GLU A 56 -1.92 12.94 -15.55
N SER A 57 -0.71 12.47 -15.86
CA SER A 57 -0.53 11.27 -16.69
C SER A 57 -1.09 10.01 -16.02
N VAL A 58 -1.04 9.92 -14.69
CA VAL A 58 -1.57 8.77 -13.95
C VAL A 58 -3.08 8.86 -13.86
N ILE A 59 -3.62 10.06 -13.61
CA ILE A 59 -5.06 10.32 -13.57
C ILE A 59 -5.70 9.89 -14.90
N THR A 60 -5.16 10.34 -16.04
CA THR A 60 -5.67 9.96 -17.37
C THR A 60 -5.64 8.45 -17.59
N GLN A 61 -4.55 7.77 -17.22
CA GLN A 61 -4.45 6.31 -17.33
C GLN A 61 -5.49 5.59 -16.48
N VAL A 62 -5.75 6.08 -15.26
CA VAL A 62 -6.76 5.52 -14.36
C VAL A 62 -8.16 5.72 -14.93
N GLU A 63 -8.49 6.92 -15.42
CA GLU A 63 -9.79 7.22 -16.03
C GLU A 63 -10.06 6.31 -17.23
N GLU A 64 -9.07 6.15 -18.11
CA GLU A 64 -9.13 5.25 -19.26
C GLU A 64 -9.32 3.78 -18.81
N ASP A 65 -8.54 3.30 -17.85
CA ASP A 65 -8.63 1.92 -17.39
C ASP A 65 -9.95 1.60 -16.69
N LEU A 66 -10.44 2.52 -15.86
CA LEU A 66 -11.75 2.40 -15.20
C LEU A 66 -12.88 2.41 -16.23
N SER A 67 -12.82 3.28 -17.24
CA SER A 67 -13.84 3.32 -18.30
C SER A 67 -13.88 2.03 -19.14
N ARG A 68 -12.72 1.40 -19.33
CA ARG A 68 -12.58 0.18 -20.13
C ARG A 68 -12.96 -1.08 -19.37
N THR A 69 -12.50 -1.22 -18.13
CA THR A 69 -12.61 -2.47 -17.36
C THR A 69 -13.74 -2.46 -16.36
N ASN A 70 -14.20 -1.27 -15.94
CA ASN A 70 -15.10 -1.07 -14.82
C ASN A 70 -14.64 -1.79 -13.53
N SER A 71 -13.32 -1.99 -13.37
CA SER A 71 -12.71 -2.68 -12.24
C SER A 71 -11.58 -1.84 -11.65
N ARG A 72 -11.43 -1.89 -10.33
CA ARG A 72 -10.38 -1.18 -9.59
C ARG A 72 -9.23 -2.12 -9.28
N ILE A 73 -8.00 -1.60 -9.33
CA ILE A 73 -6.82 -2.31 -8.85
C ILE A 73 -6.94 -2.49 -7.34
N LYS A 74 -6.75 -3.72 -6.88
CA LYS A 74 -6.84 -4.12 -5.47
C LYS A 74 -5.47 -4.16 -4.83
N VAL A 75 -5.26 -3.34 -3.81
CA VAL A 75 -3.95 -3.20 -3.17
C VAL A 75 -4.03 -3.58 -1.69
N LEU A 76 -3.27 -4.61 -1.31
CA LEU A 76 -3.05 -4.98 0.09
C LEU A 76 -1.84 -4.23 0.65
N VAL A 77 -1.99 -3.59 1.79
CA VAL A 77 -0.92 -2.87 2.47
C VAL A 77 -0.58 -3.54 3.79
N LEU A 78 0.71 -3.88 3.95
CA LEU A 78 1.27 -4.50 5.16
C LEU A 78 2.28 -3.55 5.81
N TYR A 79 2.29 -3.47 7.14
CA TYR A 79 3.25 -2.65 7.89
C TYR A 79 3.96 -3.41 9.02
N GLY A 80 5.18 -3.00 9.35
CA GLY A 80 6.10 -3.76 10.21
C GLY A 80 6.25 -3.30 11.65
N SER A 81 5.29 -2.58 12.25
CA SER A 81 5.44 -2.15 13.66
C SER A 81 4.11 -1.95 14.36
N LEU A 82 4.02 -2.50 15.58
CA LEU A 82 2.87 -2.42 16.49
C LEU A 82 2.99 -1.31 17.54
N ARG A 83 4.06 -0.49 17.47
CA ARG A 83 4.22 0.66 18.38
C ARG A 83 3.02 1.60 18.27
N GLN A 84 2.66 2.24 19.38
CA GLN A 84 1.57 3.23 19.42
C GLN A 84 1.78 4.32 18.35
N ARG A 85 3.00 4.87 18.27
CA ARG A 85 3.45 5.74 17.18
C ARG A 85 4.39 4.94 16.26
N SER A 86 3.84 4.40 15.19
CA SER A 86 4.56 3.56 14.22
C SER A 86 4.72 4.31 12.91
N TYR A 87 5.95 4.76 12.58
CA TYR A 87 6.21 5.49 11.34
C TYR A 87 6.02 4.64 10.08
N SER A 88 6.24 3.32 10.15
CA SER A 88 5.92 2.44 9.02
C SER A 88 4.42 2.33 8.80
N LYS A 89 3.61 2.34 9.87
CA LYS A 89 2.14 2.41 9.76
C LYS A 89 1.68 3.75 9.18
N LEU A 90 2.24 4.86 9.65
CA LEU A 90 1.91 6.19 9.12
C LEU A 90 2.30 6.31 7.63
N MET A 91 3.49 5.86 7.25
CA MET A 91 3.94 5.86 5.86
C MET A 91 3.07 4.93 4.98
N ALA A 92 2.67 3.76 5.50
CA ALA A 92 1.72 2.89 4.83
C ALA A 92 0.37 3.58 4.61
N PHE A 93 -0.11 4.39 5.56
CA PHE A 93 -1.35 5.16 5.43
C PHE A 93 -1.23 6.26 4.37
N GLU A 94 -0.12 7.00 4.32
CA GLU A 94 0.10 8.00 3.24
C GLU A 94 0.06 7.34 1.86
N ALA A 95 0.76 6.22 1.69
CA ALA A 95 0.73 5.47 0.44
C ALA A 95 -0.68 4.96 0.09
N SER A 96 -1.43 4.53 1.11
CA SER A 96 -2.82 4.08 0.96
C SER A 96 -3.74 5.22 0.51
N ARG A 97 -3.59 6.43 1.06
CA ARG A 97 -4.39 7.60 0.67
C ARG A 97 -4.13 8.01 -0.78
N ILE A 98 -2.86 8.04 -1.20
CA ILE A 98 -2.49 8.36 -2.59
C ILE A 98 -3.17 7.38 -3.55
N LEU A 99 -3.02 6.07 -3.31
CA LEU A 99 -3.62 5.05 -4.17
C LEU A 99 -5.15 5.05 -4.13
N HIS A 100 -5.75 5.29 -2.97
CA HIS A 100 -7.19 5.38 -2.83
C HIS A 100 -7.76 6.56 -3.63
N ARG A 101 -7.11 7.72 -3.57
CA ARG A 101 -7.48 8.90 -4.39
C ARG A 101 -7.21 8.70 -5.88
N LEU A 102 -6.26 7.84 -6.24
CA LEU A 102 -6.07 7.35 -7.61
C LEU A 102 -7.04 6.21 -7.97
N GLY A 103 -8.07 5.95 -7.17
CA GLY A 103 -9.14 5.01 -7.49
C GLY A 103 -8.86 3.53 -7.27
N CYS A 104 -7.78 3.18 -6.56
CA CYS A 104 -7.55 1.80 -6.13
C CYS A 104 -8.50 1.40 -4.97
N ASP A 105 -8.90 0.13 -4.93
CA ASP A 105 -9.45 -0.46 -3.69
C ASP A 105 -8.26 -0.86 -2.81
N VAL A 106 -8.02 -0.11 -1.74
CA VAL A 106 -6.89 -0.30 -0.85
C VAL A 106 -7.36 -0.86 0.49
N ARG A 107 -6.71 -1.92 0.96
CA ARG A 107 -6.97 -2.52 2.28
C ARG A 107 -5.69 -2.66 3.08
N VAL A 108 -5.67 -2.11 4.29
CA VAL A 108 -4.54 -2.23 5.22
C VAL A 108 -4.83 -3.34 6.22
N PHE A 109 -3.95 -4.34 6.29
CA PHE A 109 -4.04 -5.39 7.30
C PHE A 109 -3.50 -4.91 8.65
N ASN A 110 -4.19 -5.23 9.75
CA ASN A 110 -3.72 -4.95 11.10
C ASN A 110 -3.12 -6.21 11.75
N PRO A 111 -1.79 -6.30 11.90
CA PRO A 111 -1.13 -7.51 12.37
C PRO A 111 -1.13 -7.67 13.91
N ARG A 112 -1.87 -6.87 14.67
CA ARG A 112 -1.84 -6.90 16.14
C ARG A 112 -2.23 -8.26 16.72
N GLU A 113 -3.27 -8.88 16.17
CA GLU A 113 -3.79 -10.19 16.60
C GLU A 113 -3.23 -11.34 15.75
N LEU A 114 -2.18 -11.10 14.96
CA LEU A 114 -1.57 -12.14 14.14
C LEU A 114 -0.62 -12.99 15.00
N PRO A 115 -0.90 -14.29 15.20
CA PRO A 115 -0.04 -15.18 15.99
C PRO A 115 1.33 -15.35 15.32
N ILE A 116 2.33 -15.80 16.08
CA ILE A 116 3.63 -16.15 15.49
C ILE A 116 3.44 -17.37 14.59
N ARG A 117 4.10 -17.39 13.44
CA ARG A 117 4.08 -18.53 12.52
C ARG A 117 4.37 -19.83 13.27
N ASP A 118 3.56 -20.85 13.00
CA ASP A 118 3.60 -22.18 13.61
C ASP A 118 3.26 -22.25 15.12
N SER A 119 2.78 -21.16 15.75
CA SER A 119 2.30 -21.20 17.14
C SER A 119 0.84 -21.66 17.28
N VAL A 120 0.06 -21.61 16.19
CA VAL A 120 -1.34 -22.04 16.12
C VAL A 120 -1.64 -22.63 14.75
N ASP A 121 -2.82 -23.25 14.60
CA ASP A 121 -3.28 -23.74 13.30
C ASP A 121 -3.55 -22.61 12.29
N ALA A 122 -3.41 -22.92 11.00
CA ALA A 122 -3.66 -21.96 9.92
C ALA A 122 -5.12 -21.49 9.87
N ALA A 123 -6.08 -22.20 10.46
CA ALA A 123 -7.48 -21.80 10.59
C ALA A 123 -7.71 -20.63 11.56
N HIS A 124 -6.68 -20.13 12.25
CA HIS A 124 -6.79 -18.96 13.12
C HIS A 124 -7.38 -17.75 12.35
N PRO A 125 -8.38 -17.03 12.89
CA PRO A 125 -9.12 -16.00 12.14
C PRO A 125 -8.23 -14.92 11.50
N SER A 126 -7.23 -14.42 12.25
CA SER A 126 -6.28 -13.40 11.74
C SER A 126 -5.38 -13.94 10.61
N VAL A 127 -5.08 -15.25 10.60
CA VAL A 127 -4.29 -15.90 9.54
C VAL A 127 -5.13 -16.07 8.28
N GLN A 128 -6.38 -16.54 8.42
CA GLN A 128 -7.33 -16.63 7.30
C GLN A 128 -7.57 -15.26 6.68
N GLU A 129 -7.81 -14.24 7.51
CA GLU A 129 -7.97 -12.86 7.05
C GLU A 129 -6.78 -12.37 6.21
N LEU A 130 -5.54 -12.56 6.70
CA LEU A 130 -4.34 -12.18 5.96
C LEU A 130 -4.24 -12.91 4.61
N ARG A 131 -4.54 -14.20 4.59
CA ARG A 131 -4.50 -15.02 3.37
C ARG A 131 -5.57 -14.61 2.37
N ASP A 132 -6.78 -14.33 2.83
CA ASP A 132 -7.89 -13.88 2.00
C ASP A 132 -7.61 -12.51 1.38
N LEU A 133 -7.05 -11.58 2.16
CA LEU A 133 -6.59 -10.29 1.64
C LEU A 133 -5.46 -10.47 0.62
N SER A 134 -4.51 -11.36 0.91
CA SER A 134 -3.41 -11.68 0.00
C SER A 134 -3.85 -12.52 -1.20
N LEU A 135 -5.07 -13.05 -1.23
CA LEU A 135 -5.68 -13.72 -2.38
C LEU A 135 -6.47 -12.71 -3.22
N TRP A 136 -7.18 -11.80 -2.55
CA TRP A 136 -7.98 -10.73 -3.15
C TRP A 136 -7.16 -9.69 -3.93
N SER A 137 -5.91 -9.44 -3.54
CA SER A 137 -5.07 -8.37 -4.11
C SER A 137 -4.60 -8.59 -5.55
N ASP A 138 -4.41 -7.50 -6.30
CA ASP A 138 -3.67 -7.46 -7.57
C ASP A 138 -2.20 -7.05 -7.33
N GLY A 139 -1.94 -6.32 -6.25
CA GLY A 139 -0.61 -5.87 -5.85
C GLY A 139 -0.50 -5.57 -4.35
N HIS A 140 0.72 -5.54 -3.83
CA HIS A 140 0.99 -5.24 -2.43
C HIS A 140 1.83 -3.97 -2.24
N ILE A 141 1.66 -3.31 -1.11
CA ILE A 141 2.65 -2.40 -0.52
C ILE A 141 3.19 -3.03 0.77
N TRP A 142 4.50 -3.14 0.86
CA TRP A 142 5.20 -3.65 2.04
C TRP A 142 6.01 -2.54 2.69
N CYS A 143 5.63 -2.15 3.91
CA CYS A 143 6.31 -1.10 4.67
C CYS A 143 6.94 -1.64 5.97
N SER A 144 8.26 -1.83 6.00
CA SER A 144 8.96 -2.27 7.22
C SER A 144 9.81 -1.12 7.80
N PRO A 145 9.81 -0.91 9.12
CA PRO A 145 10.93 -0.21 9.72
C PRO A 145 12.21 -1.02 9.57
N GLU A 146 13.35 -0.35 9.72
CA GLU A 146 14.62 -1.02 9.95
C GLU A 146 14.89 -1.12 11.45
N GLN A 147 15.01 -2.35 11.95
CA GLN A 147 15.33 -2.65 13.35
C GLN A 147 16.55 -3.56 13.40
N HIS A 148 17.57 -3.17 14.16
CA HIS A 148 18.88 -3.85 14.19
C HIS A 148 19.46 -4.08 12.79
N GLY A 149 19.28 -3.09 11.89
CA GLY A 149 19.79 -3.14 10.52
C GLY A 149 19.04 -4.08 9.57
N ASN A 150 17.85 -4.58 9.92
CA ASN A 150 17.08 -5.49 9.08
C ASN A 150 15.56 -5.23 9.16
N LEU A 151 14.78 -5.92 8.33
CA LEU A 151 13.32 -5.92 8.41
C LEU A 151 12.85 -6.49 9.76
N THR A 152 11.67 -6.06 10.21
CA THR A 152 11.17 -6.41 11.54
C THR A 152 10.56 -7.82 11.60
N ALA A 153 10.60 -8.43 12.79
CA ALA A 153 9.91 -9.69 13.05
C ALA A 153 8.39 -9.58 12.82
N VAL A 154 7.77 -8.44 13.19
CA VAL A 154 6.35 -8.17 12.93
C VAL A 154 6.05 -8.22 11.44
N PHE A 155 6.91 -7.64 10.60
CA PHE A 155 6.74 -7.69 9.16
C PHE A 155 6.96 -9.11 8.63
N LYS A 156 8.06 -9.75 9.03
CA LYS A 156 8.42 -11.09 8.56
C LYS A 156 7.36 -12.13 8.88
N ASN A 157 6.77 -12.06 10.08
CA ASN A 157 5.71 -12.95 10.52
C ASN A 157 4.48 -12.91 9.60
N GLN A 158 4.10 -11.74 9.09
CA GLN A 158 3.01 -11.62 8.11
C GLN A 158 3.33 -12.38 6.83
N ILE A 159 4.52 -12.17 6.25
CA ILE A 159 4.94 -12.87 5.02
C ILE A 159 5.02 -14.38 5.25
N ASP A 160 5.51 -14.79 6.42
CA ASP A 160 5.62 -16.20 6.77
C ASP A 160 4.27 -16.90 6.83
N TRP A 161 3.17 -16.21 7.12
CA TRP A 161 1.83 -16.81 7.09
C TRP A 161 1.25 -17.00 5.69
N ILE A 162 1.81 -16.34 4.68
CA ILE A 162 1.35 -16.42 3.29
C ILE A 162 2.09 -17.55 2.57
N PRO A 163 1.42 -18.65 2.21
CA PRO A 163 2.06 -19.75 1.50
C PRO A 163 2.27 -19.42 0.02
N LEU A 164 3.28 -20.05 -0.62
CA LEU A 164 3.46 -19.96 -2.07
C LEU A 164 2.31 -20.63 -2.85
N SER A 165 1.71 -21.67 -2.28
CA SER A 165 0.52 -22.32 -2.83
C SER A 165 -0.37 -22.89 -1.73
N THR A 166 -1.68 -22.85 -1.96
CA THR A 166 -2.70 -23.60 -1.21
C THR A 166 -3.54 -24.36 -2.23
N GLY A 167 -3.25 -25.65 -2.41
CA GLY A 167 -3.77 -26.41 -3.55
C GLY A 167 -3.29 -25.82 -4.88
N SER A 168 -4.23 -25.45 -5.75
CA SER A 168 -3.96 -24.83 -7.06
C SER A 168 -3.84 -23.31 -7.02
N VAL A 169 -4.07 -22.68 -5.86
CA VAL A 169 -4.10 -21.22 -5.73
C VAL A 169 -2.76 -20.72 -5.21
N CYS A 170 -2.17 -19.76 -5.93
CA CYS A 170 -1.03 -18.99 -5.46
C CYS A 170 -1.52 -17.57 -5.08
N PRO A 171 -1.67 -17.25 -3.78
CA PRO A 171 -1.66 -15.86 -3.31
C PRO A 171 -0.34 -15.23 -3.80
N THR A 172 -0.09 -13.94 -3.86
CA THR A 172 1.21 -13.36 -4.29
C THR A 172 1.77 -13.64 -5.71
N GLN A 173 1.72 -14.85 -6.29
CA GLN A 173 2.37 -15.14 -7.57
C GLN A 173 1.83 -14.23 -8.68
N GLY A 174 2.73 -13.57 -9.40
CA GLY A 174 2.41 -12.69 -10.52
C GLY A 174 1.85 -11.32 -10.13
N ARG A 175 1.71 -11.02 -8.84
CA ARG A 175 1.21 -9.73 -8.34
C ARG A 175 2.31 -8.68 -8.30
N THR A 176 1.94 -7.42 -8.41
CA THR A 176 2.90 -6.32 -8.29
C THR A 176 3.26 -6.06 -6.83
N LEU A 177 4.48 -5.59 -6.57
CA LEU A 177 4.94 -5.28 -5.22
C LEU A 177 5.68 -3.94 -5.20
N SER A 178 5.25 -3.04 -4.33
CA SER A 178 6.00 -1.85 -3.92
C SER A 178 6.56 -2.02 -2.51
N ILE A 179 7.79 -1.56 -2.29
CA ILE A 179 8.49 -1.71 -1.02
C ILE A 179 8.90 -0.35 -0.46
N ILE A 180 8.69 -0.18 0.84
CA ILE A 180 8.94 1.04 1.59
C ILE A 180 9.68 0.68 2.88
N GLN A 181 10.68 1.47 3.27
CA GLN A 181 11.23 1.42 4.62
C GLN A 181 11.23 2.78 5.31
N VAL A 182 11.24 2.74 6.64
CA VAL A 182 11.46 3.90 7.51
C VAL A 182 12.61 3.61 8.47
N ASN A 183 13.39 4.63 8.78
CA ASN A 183 14.58 4.52 9.64
C ASN A 183 14.57 5.63 10.67
N GLY A 184 14.89 5.32 11.94
CA GLY A 184 15.08 6.37 12.95
C GLY A 184 16.41 7.12 12.80
N GLY A 185 17.38 6.54 12.09
CA GLY A 185 18.71 7.11 11.87
C GLY A 185 18.91 7.68 10.46
N SER A 186 20.18 7.73 10.04
CA SER A 186 20.56 8.06 8.67
C SER A 186 19.92 7.11 7.65
N GLN A 187 19.94 7.52 6.39
CA GLN A 187 19.37 6.73 5.31
C GLN A 187 20.04 5.35 5.22
N SER A 188 19.20 4.33 5.05
CA SER A 188 19.58 2.94 4.88
C SER A 188 18.69 2.29 3.83
N PHE A 189 19.07 1.10 3.38
CA PHE A 189 18.33 0.31 2.39
C PHE A 189 18.26 -1.17 2.78
N ASN A 190 18.67 -1.55 4.00
CA ASN A 190 18.82 -2.97 4.35
C ASN A 190 17.47 -3.68 4.42
N ALA A 191 16.47 -3.03 5.02
CA ALA A 191 15.11 -3.57 5.04
C ALA A 191 14.55 -3.71 3.61
N LEU A 192 14.70 -2.69 2.75
CA LEU A 192 14.27 -2.74 1.35
C LEU A 192 14.95 -3.86 0.55
N ASN A 193 16.26 -4.04 0.70
CA ASN A 193 17.00 -5.11 0.03
C ASN A 193 16.45 -6.48 0.41
N SER A 194 16.17 -6.69 1.70
CA SER A 194 15.58 -7.93 2.18
C SER A 194 14.14 -8.11 1.69
N LEU A 195 13.32 -7.06 1.70
CA LEU A 195 11.96 -7.07 1.16
C LEU A 195 11.95 -7.39 -0.34
N ARG A 196 12.91 -6.88 -1.13
CA ARG A 196 13.03 -7.17 -2.56
C ARG A 196 13.37 -8.63 -2.81
N ILE A 197 14.28 -9.20 -2.03
CA ILE A 197 14.61 -10.64 -2.09
C ILE A 197 13.40 -11.49 -1.67
N LEU A 198 12.67 -11.08 -0.63
CA LEU A 198 11.42 -11.73 -0.23
C LEU A 198 10.36 -11.65 -1.34
N GLY A 199 10.19 -10.49 -1.99
CA GLY A 199 9.27 -10.30 -3.10
C GLY A 199 9.56 -11.25 -4.27
N ARG A 200 10.85 -11.42 -4.61
CA ARG A 200 11.28 -12.44 -5.58
C ARG A 200 10.91 -13.85 -5.12
N TRP A 201 11.14 -14.19 -3.85
CA TRP A 201 10.79 -15.50 -3.30
C TRP A 201 9.29 -15.78 -3.39
N MET A 202 8.47 -14.75 -3.11
CA MET A 202 7.01 -14.77 -3.23
C MET A 202 6.50 -14.66 -4.67
N ARG A 203 7.40 -14.73 -5.67
CA ARG A 203 7.11 -14.66 -7.11
C ARG A 203 6.31 -13.41 -7.52
N MET A 204 6.58 -12.29 -6.85
CA MET A 204 5.96 -10.99 -7.12
C MET A 204 6.82 -10.16 -8.08
N PHE A 205 6.18 -9.34 -8.91
CA PHE A 205 6.84 -8.33 -9.71
C PHE A 205 7.12 -7.09 -8.85
N THR A 206 8.28 -7.09 -8.20
CA THR A 206 8.70 -5.95 -7.38
C THR A 206 9.10 -4.78 -8.27
N ILE A 207 8.36 -3.68 -8.20
CA ILE A 207 8.61 -2.49 -9.05
C ILE A 207 10.03 -1.94 -8.78
N PRO A 208 10.66 -1.28 -9.77
CA PRO A 208 12.03 -0.80 -9.61
C PRO A 208 12.11 0.31 -8.56
N ASN A 209 11.14 1.22 -8.53
CA ASN A 209 11.15 2.34 -7.61
C ASN A 209 10.80 1.91 -6.17
N GLN A 210 11.40 2.56 -5.18
CA GLN A 210 11.26 2.22 -3.76
C GLN A 210 11.44 3.46 -2.89
N SER A 211 10.88 3.47 -1.69
CA SER A 211 10.98 4.60 -0.77
C SER A 211 11.73 4.22 0.51
N SER A 212 12.74 5.02 0.88
CA SER A 212 13.45 4.91 2.16
C SER A 212 13.43 6.26 2.87
N LEU A 213 12.67 6.36 3.95
CA LEU A 213 12.56 7.58 4.76
C LEU A 213 13.61 7.57 5.89
N PRO A 214 14.63 8.44 5.85
CA PRO A 214 15.56 8.62 6.96
C PRO A 214 14.95 9.50 8.06
N LYS A 215 15.48 9.39 9.29
CA LYS A 215 15.12 10.26 10.44
C LYS A 215 13.59 10.37 10.66
N ALA A 216 12.89 9.26 10.51
CA ALA A 216 11.44 9.14 10.65
C ALA A 216 10.97 9.31 12.09
#